data_AF-A0A7S1UQD3-F1
#
_entry.id   AF-A0A7S1UQD3-F1
#
_cell.length_a   1.000
_cell.length_b   1.000
_cell.length_c   1.000
_cell.angle_alpha   90.00
_cell.angle_beta   90.00
_cell.angle_gamma   90.00
#
_symmetry.space_group_name_H-M   'P 1'
#
loop_
_entity.id
_entity.type
_entity.pdbx_description
1 polymer ?
#
loop_
_entity_poly.entity_id
_entity_poly.type
_entity_poly.pdbx_seq_one_letter_code
_entity_poly.pdbx_strand_id
1 'polypeptide(L)'
;IVLTLVRLLSTMQNLLEWLRIKQSEGYKVVGVEQTSASVSIGELEFPEKAVLLLGKEKEGIPVPYLQCVDVCVEIPQLGIIRSLNVHVSGAISIWEYTKQMLDKGSGGSS
;
A
#
# COMPACT_ATOMS: atom_id res chain seq x y z
N ILE A 1 8.46 3.33 -5.92
CA ILE A 1 7.26 2.56 -5.54
C ILE A 1 7.03 1.39 -6.50
N VAL A 2 6.71 0.20 -5.99
CA VAL A 2 6.24 -0.93 -6.83
C VAL A 2 4.77 -1.16 -6.51
N LEU A 3 3.92 -1.19 -7.53
CA LEU A 3 2.48 -1.40 -7.37
C LEU A 3 2.13 -2.87 -7.61
N THR A 4 1.36 -3.45 -6.70
CA THR A 4 0.94 -4.85 -6.81
C THR A 4 -0.54 -4.99 -6.53
N LEU A 5 -1.29 -5.37 -7.57
CA LEU A 5 -2.70 -5.74 -7.50
C LEU A 5 -2.82 -7.25 -7.41
N VAL A 6 -3.55 -7.77 -6.42
CA VAL A 6 -3.77 -9.22 -6.21
C VAL A 6 -4.51 -9.88 -7.40
N ARG A 7 -5.02 -9.10 -8.36
CA ARG A 7 -5.81 -9.57 -9.51
C ARG A 7 -4.98 -9.98 -10.75
N LEU A 8 -3.73 -9.55 -10.89
CA LEU A 8 -2.95 -9.76 -12.12
C LEU A 8 -1.94 -10.91 -11.99
N LEU A 9 -2.29 -12.04 -12.62
CA LEU A 9 -1.38 -13.02 -13.24
C LEU A 9 -0.46 -13.89 -12.36
N SER A 10 -0.62 -13.94 -11.04
CA SER A 10 0.15 -14.83 -10.17
C SER A 10 -0.74 -15.77 -9.36
N THR A 11 -0.33 -17.03 -9.23
CA THR A 11 -0.90 -17.91 -8.20
C THR A 11 -0.65 -17.29 -6.83
N MET A 12 -1.49 -17.61 -5.84
CA MET A 12 -1.38 -16.95 -4.54
C MET A 12 0.01 -17.13 -3.90
N GLN A 13 0.64 -18.28 -4.13
CA GLN A 13 1.97 -18.63 -3.65
C GLN A 13 3.07 -17.76 -4.30
N ASN A 14 3.01 -17.53 -5.61
CA ASN A 14 4.02 -16.73 -6.32
C ASN A 14 4.04 -15.28 -5.83
N LEU A 15 2.87 -14.70 -5.53
CA LEU A 15 2.81 -13.35 -5.01
C LEU A 15 3.39 -13.24 -3.59
N LEU A 16 3.06 -14.18 -2.69
CA LEU A 16 3.62 -14.19 -1.33
C LEU A 16 5.14 -14.31 -1.34
N GLU A 17 5.68 -15.20 -2.17
CA GLU A 17 7.12 -15.37 -2.34
C GLU A 17 7.77 -14.08 -2.87
N TRP A 18 7.18 -13.49 -3.91
CA TRP A 18 7.67 -12.22 -4.46
C TRP A 18 7.66 -11.08 -3.44
N LEU A 19 6.61 -10.96 -2.62
CA LEU A 19 6.54 -9.94 -1.56
C LEU A 19 7.67 -10.13 -0.53
N ARG A 20 7.95 -11.38 -0.12
CA ARG A 20 9.06 -11.69 0.80
C ARG A 20 10.42 -11.37 0.21
N ILE A 21 10.62 -11.64 -1.09
CA ILE A 21 11.84 -11.25 -1.80
C ILE A 21 11.99 -9.72 -1.81
N LYS A 22 10.91 -8.97 -2.05
CA LYS A 22 10.98 -7.50 -1.99
C LYS A 22 11.29 -7.00 -0.59
N GLN A 23 10.76 -7.64 0.45
CA GLN A 23 11.13 -7.32 1.83
C GLN A 23 12.61 -7.55 2.10
N SER A 24 13.20 -8.65 1.60
CA SER A 24 14.65 -8.90 1.76
C SER A 24 15.53 -7.93 0.97
N GLU A 25 15.02 -7.34 -0.12
CA GLU A 25 15.64 -6.24 -0.87
C GLU A 25 15.50 -4.86 -0.17
N GLY A 26 14.86 -4.82 1.01
CA GLY A 26 14.66 -3.62 1.82
C GLY A 26 13.42 -2.81 1.46
N TYR A 27 12.46 -3.37 0.71
CA TYR A 27 11.14 -2.76 0.55
C TYR A 27 10.26 -3.02 1.76
N LYS A 28 9.32 -2.10 2.01
CA LYS A 28 8.22 -2.27 2.95
C LYS A 28 6.92 -2.48 2.19
N VAL A 29 6.17 -3.52 2.56
CA VAL A 29 4.88 -3.84 1.98
C VAL A 29 3.81 -3.02 2.71
N VAL A 30 3.23 -2.06 2.00
CA VAL A 30 2.16 -1.19 2.49
C VAL A 30 0.84 -1.71 1.93
N GLY A 31 -0.01 -2.27 2.79
CA GLY A 31 -1.35 -2.70 2.42
C GLY A 31 -2.28 -1.50 2.35
N VAL A 32 -2.89 -1.24 1.20
CA VAL A 32 -3.91 -0.19 1.06
C VAL A 32 -5.26 -0.82 1.38
N GLU A 33 -5.60 -0.85 2.66
CA GLU A 33 -6.75 -1.57 3.19
C GLU A 33 -7.25 -0.95 4.50
N GLN A 34 -8.57 -0.95 4.66
CA GLN A 34 -9.20 -0.50 5.90
C GLN A 34 -9.22 -1.64 6.91
N THR A 35 -8.44 -1.49 7.99
CA THR A 35 -8.37 -2.46 9.08
C THR A 35 -8.41 -1.74 10.41
N SER A 36 -8.73 -2.44 11.50
CA SER A 36 -8.70 -1.86 12.86
C SER A 36 -7.31 -1.39 13.30
N ALA A 37 -6.25 -1.81 12.60
CA ALA A 37 -4.86 -1.43 12.86
C ALA A 37 -4.26 -0.56 11.75
N SER A 38 -5.08 -0.06 10.82
CA SER A 38 -4.60 0.79 9.74
C SER A 38 -4.26 2.20 10.23
N VAL A 39 -3.29 2.82 9.57
CA VAL A 39 -2.86 4.20 9.80
C VAL A 39 -3.51 5.08 8.74
N SER A 40 -4.00 6.25 9.14
CA SER A 40 -4.52 7.24 8.19
C SER A 40 -3.41 7.66 7.21
N ILE A 41 -3.74 7.71 5.92
CA ILE A 41 -2.78 8.06 4.86
C ILE A 41 -2.11 9.42 5.06
N GLY A 42 -2.79 10.37 5.71
CA GLY A 42 -2.22 11.69 6.00
C GLY A 42 -1.23 11.70 7.16
N GLU A 43 -1.21 10.65 7.97
CA GLU A 43 -0.33 10.50 9.14
C GLU A 43 0.80 9.50 8.88
N LEU A 44 0.66 8.66 7.86
CA LEU A 44 1.68 7.70 7.49
C LEU A 44 2.88 8.39 6.85
N GLU A 45 4.05 8.25 7.47
CA GLU A 45 5.32 8.49 6.79
C GLU A 45 5.63 7.32 5.86
N PHE A 46 5.57 7.56 4.55
CA PHE A 46 5.85 6.52 3.59
C PHE A 46 7.32 6.09 3.61
N PRO A 47 7.61 4.77 3.61
CA PRO A 47 8.96 4.27 3.45
C PRO A 47 9.46 4.58 2.04
N GLU A 48 10.73 4.95 1.89
CA GLU A 48 11.31 5.31 0.58
C GLU A 48 11.16 4.19 -0.45
N LYS A 49 11.39 2.95 -0.02
CA LYS A 49 11.14 1.73 -0.80
C LYS A 49 9.81 1.10 -0.40
N ALA A 50 8.72 1.53 -1.02
CA ALA A 50 7.39 0.99 -0.79
C ALA A 50 6.93 0.03 -1.91
N VAL A 51 6.33 -1.10 -1.51
CA VAL A 51 5.45 -1.92 -2.34
C VAL A 51 4.02 -1.63 -1.90
N LEU A 52 3.18 -1.08 -2.77
CA LEU A 52 1.75 -0.93 -2.46
C LEU A 52 1.02 -2.21 -2.84
N LEU A 53 0.45 -2.88 -1.84
CA LEU A 53 -0.40 -4.04 -2.03
C LEU A 53 -1.88 -3.60 -1.99
N LEU A 54 -2.56 -3.79 -3.12
CA LEU A 54 -3.96 -3.45 -3.29
C LEU A 54 -4.83 -4.71 -3.28
N GLY A 55 -5.92 -4.65 -2.50
CA GLY A 55 -6.90 -5.72 -2.41
C GLY A 55 -7.70 -5.94 -3.70
N LYS A 56 -8.46 -7.03 -3.73
CA LYS A 56 -9.47 -7.25 -4.79
C LYS A 56 -10.71 -6.41 -4.51
N GLU A 57 -11.45 -6.04 -5.56
CA GLU A 57 -12.72 -5.36 -5.36
C GLU A 57 -13.66 -6.19 -4.49
N LYS A 58 -14.28 -5.55 -3.49
CA LYS A 58 -15.19 -6.13 -2.48
C LYS A 58 -14.56 -7.10 -1.47
N GLU A 59 -13.57 -7.88 -1.87
CA GLU A 59 -12.92 -8.90 -1.02
C GLU A 59 -11.75 -8.34 -0.21
N GLY A 60 -11.19 -7.20 -0.62
CA GLY A 60 -10.04 -6.60 0.04
C GLY A 60 -8.76 -7.42 -0.15
N ILE A 61 -7.78 -7.22 0.73
CA ILE A 61 -6.54 -7.99 0.79
C ILE A 61 -6.81 -9.31 1.53
N PRO A 62 -6.58 -10.48 0.91
CA PRO A 62 -6.75 -11.76 1.59
C PRO A 62 -5.81 -11.91 2.82
N VAL A 63 -6.30 -12.55 3.87
CA VAL A 63 -5.61 -12.74 5.16
C VAL A 63 -4.14 -13.20 5.04
N PRO A 64 -3.79 -14.19 4.19
CA PRO A 64 -2.39 -14.61 4.06
C PRO A 64 -1.44 -13.48 3.63
N TYR A 65 -1.93 -12.51 2.84
CA TYR A 65 -1.12 -11.36 2.45
C TYR A 65 -1.08 -10.29 3.51
N LEU A 66 -2.18 -10.07 4.25
CA LEU A 66 -2.19 -9.15 5.39
C LEU A 66 -1.14 -9.53 6.44
N GLN A 67 -0.88 -10.83 6.64
CA GLN A 67 0.19 -11.31 7.52
C GLN A 67 1.61 -10.96 7.04
N CYS A 68 1.79 -10.60 5.77
CA CYS A 68 3.06 -10.16 5.20
C CYS A 68 3.14 -8.64 5.02
N VAL A 69 2.05 -7.90 5.27
CA VAL A 69 2.03 -6.44 5.20
C VAL A 69 2.80 -5.87 6.40
N ASP A 70 3.73 -4.96 6.14
CA ASP A 70 4.48 -4.26 7.19
C ASP A 70 3.63 -3.17 7.86
N VAL A 71 2.77 -2.50 7.08
CA VAL A 71 1.83 -1.47 7.57
C VAL A 71 0.59 -1.41 6.69
N CYS A 72 -0.60 -1.30 7.30
CA CYS A 72 -1.82 -1.00 6.56
C CYS A 72 -2.06 0.51 6.57
N VAL A 73 -2.32 1.08 5.40
CA VAL A 73 -2.74 2.46 5.24
C VAL A 73 -4.20 2.50 4.80
N GLU A 74 -4.98 3.37 5.44
CA GLU A 74 -6.34 3.65 5.03
C GLU A 74 -6.51 5.09 4.54
N ILE A 75 -7.49 5.29 3.67
CA ILE A 75 -7.92 6.61 3.23
C ILE A 75 -9.17 6.96 4.04
N PRO A 76 -9.12 7.95 4.94
CA PRO A 76 -10.28 8.38 5.70
C PRO A 76 -11.43 8.76 4.77
N GLN A 77 -12.62 8.22 5.05
CA GLN A 77 -13.84 8.48 4.28
C GLN A 77 -14.90 9.07 5.20
N LEU A 78 -15.58 10.12 4.72
CA LEU A 78 -16.76 10.67 5.37
C LEU A 78 -18.01 10.15 4.66
N GLY A 79 -19.04 9.76 5.42
CA GLY A 79 -20.33 9.31 4.88
C GLY A 79 -20.58 7.80 5.00
N ILE A 80 -21.52 7.31 4.20
CA ILE A 80 -22.04 5.92 4.28
C ILE A 80 -21.38 4.94 3.29
N ILE A 81 -20.50 5.42 2.42
CA ILE A 81 -19.79 4.59 1.46
C ILE A 81 -18.73 3.77 2.20
N ARG A 82 -18.75 2.46 1.96
CA ARG A 82 -17.91 1.51 2.70
C ARG A 82 -16.48 1.44 2.21
N SER A 83 -16.22 1.83 0.95
CA SER A 83 -14.89 1.81 0.36
C SER A 83 -14.83 2.62 -0.93
N LEU A 84 -13.67 3.20 -1.24
CA LEU A 84 -13.35 3.74 -2.55
C LEU A 84 -13.12 2.61 -3.58
N ASN A 85 -13.16 2.96 -4.87
CA ASN A 85 -12.71 2.06 -5.93
C ASN A 85 -11.20 1.76 -5.73
N VAL A 86 -10.79 0.50 -5.90
CA VAL A 86 -9.39 0.08 -5.66
C VAL A 86 -8.37 0.90 -6.46
N HIS A 87 -8.69 1.30 -7.70
CA HIS A 87 -7.80 2.13 -8.51
C HIS A 87 -7.72 3.56 -7.98
N VAL A 88 -8.83 4.10 -7.45
CA VAL A 88 -8.85 5.42 -6.81
C VAL A 88 -8.01 5.38 -5.53
N SER A 89 -8.16 4.35 -4.70
CA SER A 89 -7.33 4.16 -3.51
C SER A 89 -5.84 4.04 -3.86
N GLY A 90 -5.52 3.28 -4.91
CA GLY A 90 -4.17 3.18 -5.45
C GLY A 90 -3.63 4.53 -5.91
N ALA A 91 -4.41 5.30 -6.68
CA ALA A 91 -4.01 6.61 -7.19
C ALA A 91 -3.73 7.61 -6.05
N ILE A 92 -4.59 7.68 -5.04
CA ILE A 92 -4.40 8.54 -3.86
C ILE A 92 -3.14 8.12 -3.10
N SER A 93 -2.93 6.81 -2.91
CA SER A 93 -1.74 6.28 -2.21
C SER A 93 -0.43 6.59 -2.96
N ILE A 94 -0.44 6.47 -4.29
CA ILE A 94 0.70 6.85 -5.13
C ILE A 94 0.97 8.35 -5.01
N TRP A 95 -0.08 9.18 -5.11
CA TRP A 95 0.08 10.63 -5.03
C TRP A 95 0.68 11.07 -3.69
N GLU A 96 0.19 10.52 -2.57
CA GLU A 96 0.73 10.85 -1.24
C GLU A 96 2.20 10.42 -1.11
N TYR A 97 2.52 9.18 -1.51
CA TYR A 97 3.91 8.71 -1.54
C TYR A 97 4.79 9.66 -2.37
N THR A 98 4.36 10.01 -3.59
CA THR A 98 5.14 10.88 -4.49
C THR A 98 5.34 12.26 -3.89
N LYS A 99 4.30 12.85 -3.29
CA LYS A 99 4.40 14.14 -2.61
C LYS A 99 5.49 14.11 -1.53
N GLN A 100 5.46 13.12 -0.64
CA GLN A 100 6.48 12.97 0.41
C GLN A 100 7.89 12.74 -0.13
N MET A 101 8.04 11.98 -1.22
CA MET A 101 9.37 11.76 -1.83
C MET A 101 9.94 13.02 -2.48
N LEU A 102 9.09 13.86 -3.10
CA LEU A 102 9.51 15.14 -3.67
C LEU A 102 9.93 16.12 -2.57
N ASP A 103 9.17 16.18 -1.48
CA ASP A 103 9.50 17.04 -0.33
C ASP A 103 10.86 16.64 0.27
N LYS A 104 11.10 15.34 0.49
CA LYS A 104 12.40 14.82 0.94
C LYS A 104 13.54 15.15 -0.02
N GLY A 105 13.31 15.09 -1.33
CA GLY A 105 14.30 15.43 -2.36
C GLY A 105 14.67 16.91 -2.40
N SER A 106 13.77 17.81 -1.99
CA SER A 106 14.02 19.25 -1.95
C SER A 106 14.82 19.74 -0.74
N GLY A 107 14.95 18.92 0.31
CA GLY A 107 15.72 19.23 1.52
C GLY A 107 17.20 18.84 1.47
N GLY A 108 17.68 18.25 0.36
CA GLY A 108 19.06 17.73 0.21
C GLY A 108 20.08 18.69 -0.39
N SER A 109 19.78 20.00 -0.47
CA SER A 109 20.74 21.04 -0.87
C SER A 109 20.99 21.98 0.31
N SER A 110 21.69 21.51 1.33
CA SER A 110 22.34 22.33 2.37
C SER A 110 23.54 21.58 2.94
#